data_AF-A0A7K2ILR9-F1
#
_entry.id   AF-A0A7K2ILR9-F1
#
_cell.length_a   1.000
_cell.length_b   1.000
_cell.length_c   1.000
_cell.angle_alpha   90.00
_cell.angle_beta   90.00
_cell.angle_gamma   90.00
#
_symmetry.space_group_name_H-M   'P 1'
#
loop_
_entity.id
_entity.type
_entity.pdbx_description
1 polymer ?
#
loop_
_entity_poly.entity_id
_entity_poly.type
_entity_poly.pdbx_seq_one_letter_code
_entity_poly.pdbx_strand_id
1 'polypeptide(L)'
;MTDTNTEALESQAAEAEADGQEYVLVAMGEDTYRVIPQKQWRISFLRHLNEGDFEEWANCVMHPEDAERFIAVDPTLDEFKDFSKAAAKASGDGLGKSSGRRR
;
A
#
# COMPACT_ATOMS: atom_id res chain seq x y z
N MET A 1 -15.74 -1.74 -25.06
CA MET A 1 -16.65 -1.01 -24.15
C MET A 1 -16.23 -1.39 -22.73
N THR A 2 -15.06 -0.91 -22.29
CA THR A 2 -14.44 -1.22 -20.99
C THR A 2 -13.38 -0.17 -20.68
N ASP A 3 -13.77 1.11 -20.56
CA ASP A 3 -12.84 2.22 -20.30
C ASP A 3 -13.35 3.11 -19.16
N THR A 4 -13.99 2.54 -18.13
CA THR A 4 -14.51 3.32 -16.99
C THR A 4 -13.86 2.98 -15.65
N ASN A 5 -12.94 2.00 -15.60
CA ASN A 5 -12.32 1.58 -14.34
C ASN A 5 -11.02 2.35 -14.02
N THR A 6 -10.31 2.83 -15.04
CA THR A 6 -8.99 3.48 -14.88
C THR A 6 -9.11 4.92 -14.35
N GLU A 7 -10.07 5.71 -14.87
CA GLU A 7 -10.25 7.12 -14.45
C GLU A 7 -10.67 7.28 -12.97
N ALA A 8 -11.39 6.30 -12.41
CA ALA A 8 -11.81 6.31 -11.01
C ALA A 8 -10.64 6.02 -10.04
N LEU A 9 -9.65 5.25 -10.49
CA LEU A 9 -8.44 4.90 -9.74
C LEU A 9 -7.45 6.08 -9.75
N GLU A 10 -7.29 6.75 -10.89
CA GLU A 10 -6.47 7.96 -11.03
C GLU A 10 -7.00 9.13 -10.18
N SER A 11 -8.33 9.27 -10.08
CA SER A 11 -8.95 10.32 -9.27
C SER A 11 -8.71 10.13 -7.76
N GLN A 12 -8.79 8.89 -7.27
CA GLN A 12 -8.51 8.58 -5.85
C GLN A 12 -7.01 8.73 -5.51
N ALA A 13 -6.12 8.45 -6.47
CA ALA A 13 -4.68 8.68 -6.32
C ALA A 13 -4.35 10.16 -6.09
N ALA A 14 -4.97 11.05 -6.87
CA ALA A 14 -4.77 12.49 -6.76
C ALA A 14 -5.34 13.07 -5.45
N GLU A 15 -6.44 12.51 -4.93
CA GLU A 15 -7.01 12.90 -3.65
C GLU A 15 -6.12 12.48 -2.46
N ALA A 16 -5.49 11.29 -2.51
CA ALA A 16 -4.58 10.83 -1.47
C ALA A 16 -3.27 11.64 -1.40
N GLU A 17 -2.73 12.04 -2.56
CA GLU A 17 -1.57 12.96 -2.65
C GLU A 17 -1.92 14.37 -2.13
N ALA A 18 -3.17 14.82 -2.28
CA ALA A 18 -3.65 16.12 -1.80
C ALA A 18 -3.92 16.15 -0.28
N ASP A 19 -4.23 15.01 0.34
CA ASP A 19 -4.57 14.90 1.78
C ASP A 19 -3.32 14.77 2.69
N GLY A 20 -2.11 14.77 2.12
CA GLY A 20 -0.87 14.65 2.90
C GLY A 20 -0.67 13.26 3.54
N GLN A 21 -1.22 12.22 2.92
CA GLN A 21 -1.02 10.82 3.31
C GLN A 21 0.49 10.48 3.26
N GLU A 22 1.10 10.29 4.43
CA GLU A 22 2.51 9.93 4.52
C GLU A 22 2.68 8.43 4.20
N TYR A 23 3.22 8.11 3.03
CA TYR A 23 3.54 6.72 2.66
C TYR A 23 4.91 6.29 3.21
N VAL A 24 4.99 5.03 3.63
CA VAL A 24 6.24 4.33 3.93
C VAL A 24 6.59 3.36 2.81
N LEU A 25 7.88 3.23 2.53
CA LEU A 25 8.39 2.27 1.54
C LEU A 25 8.62 0.92 2.19
N VAL A 26 8.01 -0.11 1.62
CA VAL A 26 8.09 -1.50 2.09
C VAL A 26 8.56 -2.38 0.96
N ALA A 27 9.66 -3.09 1.16
CA ALA A 27 10.18 -4.02 0.17
C ALA A 27 9.50 -5.39 0.28
N MET A 28 9.19 -5.99 -0.86
CA MET A 28 8.70 -7.38 -0.98
C MET A 28 9.36 -8.02 -2.19
N GLY A 29 10.21 -9.02 -1.95
CA GLY A 29 11.04 -9.58 -3.01
C GLY A 29 12.00 -8.53 -3.59
N GLU A 30 11.97 -8.36 -4.90
CA GLU A 30 12.77 -7.36 -5.63
C GLU A 30 12.06 -5.99 -5.75
N ASP A 31 10.79 -5.92 -5.38
CA ASP A 31 9.94 -4.75 -5.53
C ASP A 31 9.83 -3.93 -4.25
N THR A 32 9.53 -2.64 -4.42
CA THR A 32 9.25 -1.71 -3.31
C THR A 32 7.88 -1.08 -3.52
N TYR A 33 7.05 -1.15 -2.49
CA TYR A 33 5.69 -0.66 -2.49
C TYR A 33 5.54 0.51 -1.52
N ARG A 34 4.76 1.51 -1.90
CA ARG A 34 4.35 2.63 -1.04
C ARG A 34 3.08 2.22 -0.30
N VAL A 35 3.15 2.23 1.02
CA VAL A 35 2.06 1.78 1.90
C VAL A 35 1.81 2.83 2.96
N ILE A 36 0.55 3.06 3.28
CA ILE A 36 0.15 3.87 4.42
C ILE A 36 0.65 3.19 5.71
N PRO A 37 1.22 3.93 6.67
CA PRO A 37 1.66 3.40 7.95
C PRO A 37 0.57 2.62 8.66
N GLN A 38 0.93 1.50 9.30
CA GLN A 38 -0.06 0.64 9.97
C GLN A 38 -0.91 1.37 11.02
N LYS A 39 -0.36 2.41 11.65
CA LYS A 39 -1.08 3.23 12.63
C LYS A 39 -2.24 4.03 12.03
N GLN A 40 -2.20 4.26 10.71
CA GLN A 40 -3.25 4.96 9.97
C GLN A 40 -4.23 4.00 9.29
N TRP A 41 -4.05 2.68 9.45
CA TRP A 41 -5.00 1.71 8.92
C TRP A 41 -6.32 1.80 9.67
N ARG A 42 -7.39 2.14 8.93
CA ARG A 42 -8.73 2.23 9.49
C ARG A 42 -9.26 0.83 9.79
N ILE A 43 -10.19 0.73 10.75
CA ILE A 43 -10.87 -0.52 11.08
C ILE A 43 -11.57 -1.14 9.87
N SER A 44 -12.06 -0.31 8.93
CA SER A 44 -12.61 -0.78 7.66
C SER A 44 -11.59 -1.56 6.83
N PHE A 45 -10.32 -1.13 6.80
CA PHE A 45 -9.27 -1.83 6.04
C PHE A 45 -8.94 -3.18 6.68
N LEU A 46 -8.92 -3.24 8.01
CA LEU A 46 -8.77 -4.49 8.75
C LEU A 46 -9.96 -5.43 8.52
N ARG A 47 -11.16 -4.90 8.29
CA ARG A 47 -12.33 -5.70 7.92
C ARG A 47 -12.12 -6.40 6.58
N HIS A 48 -11.64 -5.69 5.55
CA HIS A 48 -11.31 -6.30 4.25
C HIS A 48 -10.32 -7.47 4.39
N LEU A 49 -9.26 -7.30 5.19
CA LEU A 49 -8.33 -8.41 5.51
C LEU A 49 -9.01 -9.61 6.17
N ASN A 50 -9.91 -9.37 7.13
CA ASN A 50 -10.63 -10.44 7.83
C ASN A 50 -11.64 -11.16 6.93
N GLU A 51 -12.18 -10.46 5.93
CA GLU A 51 -13.09 -11.00 4.92
C GLU A 51 -12.34 -11.72 3.78
N GLY A 52 -11.00 -11.66 3.77
CA GLY A 52 -10.16 -12.24 2.72
C GLY A 52 -10.12 -11.40 1.44
N ASP A 53 -10.60 -10.16 1.51
CA ASP A 53 -10.63 -9.20 0.40
C ASP A 53 -9.30 -8.43 0.35
N PHE A 54 -8.27 -9.10 -0.19
CA PHE A 54 -6.92 -8.56 -0.29
C PHE A 54 -6.79 -7.47 -1.37
N GLU A 55 -7.61 -7.53 -2.41
CA GLU A 55 -7.62 -6.54 -3.49
C GLU A 55 -8.09 -5.18 -2.98
N GLU A 56 -9.24 -5.14 -2.30
CA GLU A 56 -9.78 -3.90 -1.77
C GLU A 56 -8.93 -3.36 -0.62
N TRP A 57 -8.36 -4.26 0.18
CA TRP A 57 -7.37 -3.86 1.17
C TRP A 57 -6.16 -3.16 0.51
N ALA A 58 -5.59 -3.74 -0.54
CA ALA A 58 -4.44 -3.17 -1.24
C ALA A 58 -4.76 -1.79 -1.82
N ASN A 59 -5.92 -1.62 -2.45
CA ASN A 59 -6.39 -0.33 -2.96
C ASN A 59 -6.55 0.73 -1.87
N CYS A 60 -6.92 0.31 -0.65
CA CYS A 60 -7.10 1.20 0.49
C CYS A 60 -5.79 1.58 1.20
N VAL A 61 -4.79 0.70 1.23
CA VAL A 61 -3.57 0.90 2.03
C VAL A 61 -2.33 1.20 1.21
N MET A 62 -2.31 0.89 -0.08
CA MET A 62 -1.16 1.09 -0.95
C MET A 62 -1.38 2.29 -1.87
N HIS A 63 -0.30 2.81 -2.43
CA HIS A 63 -0.42 3.74 -3.55
C HIS A 63 -1.08 3.01 -4.74
N PRO A 64 -1.99 3.65 -5.50
CA PRO A 64 -2.72 3.00 -6.60
C PRO A 64 -1.86 2.24 -7.61
N GLU A 65 -0.75 2.83 -8.07
CA GLU A 65 0.19 2.17 -8.97
C GLU A 65 0.85 0.92 -8.37
N ASP A 66 1.01 0.90 -7.04
CA ASP A 66 1.62 -0.21 -6.30
C ASP A 66 0.58 -1.26 -5.91
N ALA A 67 -0.68 -0.86 -5.71
CA ALA A 67 -1.81 -1.75 -5.43
C ALA A 67 -2.07 -2.71 -6.58
N GLU A 68 -2.15 -2.20 -7.81
CA GLU A 68 -2.34 -3.02 -9.01
C GLU A 68 -1.22 -4.05 -9.18
N ARG A 69 0.02 -3.63 -8.92
CA ARG A 69 1.19 -4.52 -8.98
C ARG A 69 1.16 -5.58 -7.89
N PHE A 70 0.77 -5.20 -6.67
CA PHE A 70 0.67 -6.12 -5.54
C PHE A 70 -0.38 -7.20 -5.79
N ILE A 71 -1.54 -6.82 -6.34
CA ILE A 71 -2.61 -7.75 -6.72
C ILE A 71 -2.12 -8.70 -7.82
N ALA A 72 -1.40 -8.20 -8.82
CA ALA A 72 -0.86 -9.02 -9.90
C ALA A 72 0.22 -10.02 -9.45
N VAL A 73 0.96 -9.71 -8.38
CA VAL A 73 1.98 -10.60 -7.80
C VAL A 73 1.35 -11.78 -7.05
N ASP A 74 0.11 -11.62 -6.55
CA ASP A 74 -0.62 -12.63 -5.77
C ASP A 74 0.25 -13.27 -4.66
N PRO A 75 0.74 -12.46 -3.69
CA PRO A 75 1.67 -12.95 -2.70
C PRO A 75 1.02 -14.01 -1.80
N THR A 76 1.82 -15.00 -1.43
CA THR A 76 1.40 -16.01 -0.46
C THR A 76 1.12 -15.38 0.91
N LEU A 77 0.32 -16.06 1.74
CA LEU A 77 0.01 -15.59 3.09
C LEU A 77 1.28 -15.35 3.94
N ASP A 78 2.34 -16.11 3.73
CA ASP A 78 3.60 -15.91 4.47
C ASP A 78 4.38 -14.68 3.97
N GLU A 79 4.41 -14.43 2.66
CA GLU A 79 4.96 -13.20 2.09
C GLU A 79 4.17 -11.96 2.55
N PHE A 80 2.84 -12.06 2.58
CA PHE A 80 1.96 -11.01 3.11
C PHE A 80 2.24 -10.72 4.59
N LYS A 81 2.46 -11.75 5.43
CA LYS A 81 2.81 -11.55 6.84
C LYS A 81 4.15 -10.84 6.98
N ASP A 82 5.15 -11.22 6.19
CA ASP A 82 6.46 -10.59 6.24
C ASP A 82 6.43 -9.15 5.73
N PHE A 83 5.66 -8.89 4.67
CA PHE A 83 5.33 -7.56 4.20
C PHE A 83 4.67 -6.72 5.31
N SER A 84 3.66 -7.26 5.98
CA SER A 84 2.97 -6.58 7.08
C SER A 84 3.92 -6.26 8.24
N LYS A 85 4.85 -7.16 8.59
CA LYS A 85 5.90 -6.88 9.60
C LYS A 85 6.85 -5.77 9.13
N ALA A 86 7.23 -5.78 7.86
CA ALA A 86 8.09 -4.76 7.29
C ALA A 86 7.39 -3.38 7.27
N ALA A 87 6.11 -3.34 6.94
CA ALA A 87 5.27 -2.14 7.04
C ALA A 87 5.17 -1.63 8.49
N ALA A 88 4.97 -2.53 9.46
CA ALA A 88 4.97 -2.18 10.89
C ALA A 88 6.30 -1.54 11.33
N LYS A 89 7.42 -2.13 10.89
CA LYS A 89 8.77 -1.65 11.19
C LYS A 89 9.03 -0.29 10.56
N ALA A 90 8.68 -0.11 9.28
CA ALA A 90 8.83 1.17 8.58
C ALA A 90 7.97 2.28 9.22
N SER A 91 6.78 1.93 9.70
CA SER A 91 5.87 2.84 10.43
C SER A 91 6.38 3.26 11.81
N GLY A 92 7.26 2.46 12.42
CA GLY A 92 7.89 2.74 13.72
C GLY A 92 9.21 3.52 13.62
N ASP A 93 9.90 3.39 12.48
CA ASP A 93 11.18 4.04 12.17
C ASP A 93 11.01 5.33 11.31
N GLY A 94 9.74 5.72 11.07
CA GLY A 94 9.33 6.73 10.08
C GLY A 94 9.60 8.19 10.43
N LEU A 95 10.02 8.54 11.66
CA LEU A 95 10.28 9.94 11.99
C LEU A 95 11.64 10.48 11.48
N GLY A 96 12.38 9.74 10.65
CA GLY A 96 13.73 10.19 10.25
C GLY A 96 14.44 9.49 9.08
N LYS A 97 13.76 8.75 8.21
CA LYS A 97 14.42 8.08 7.07
C LYS A 97 13.74 8.30 5.72
N SER A 98 13.40 9.54 5.42
CA SER A 98 13.34 10.01 4.02
C SER A 98 14.58 10.85 3.74
N SER A 99 15.56 10.29 3.02
CA SER A 99 16.56 11.06 2.27
C SER A 99 17.50 10.12 1.51
N GLY A 100 17.12 9.82 0.27
CA GLY A 100 18.03 9.80 -0.89
C GLY A 100 19.14 8.76 -0.94
N ARG A 101 19.00 7.82 -1.88
CA ARG A 101 20.18 7.34 -2.63
C ARG A 101 19.89 7.28 -4.13
N ARG A 102 20.02 8.44 -4.77
CA ARG A 102 20.52 8.54 -6.16
C ARG A 102 21.98 8.95 -6.07
N ARG A 103 22.89 8.00 -6.33
CA ARG A 103 24.22 8.21 -6.91
C ARG A 103 24.62 6.93 -7.62
#